data_AF-A0A4R2R756-F1
#
_entry.id   AF-A0A4R2R756-F1
#
_cell.length_a   1.000
_cell.length_b   1.000
_cell.length_c   1.000
_cell.angle_alpha   90.00
_cell.angle_beta   90.00
_cell.angle_gamma   90.00
#
_symmetry.space_group_name_H-M   'P 1'
#
loop_
_entity.id
_entity.type
_entity.pdbx_description
1 polymer ?
#
loop_
_entity_poly.entity_id
_entity_poly.type
_entity_poly.pdbx_seq_one_letter_code
_entity_poly.pdbx_strand_id
1 'polypeptide(L)'
;MFGGIEFTGQNIAFFLISLFVIACGVLLLSLRKVLYMALAVGGVFIGVAGIYIMLEAEFLAFIQILLYAGAITIMMLFAIMLTRHDEIEKPQKVTAHPVWAAIAAIGLGGIILYVTKFAGLRWPSPTDSPWEGQDNVKLIGESLFGQYVIPFELVSVVLIVALVGAITLANKEEK
;
A
#
# COMPACT_ATOMS: atom_id res chain seq x y z
N MET A 1 8.19 30.29 -4.99
CA MET A 1 6.99 30.76 -5.69
C MET A 1 6.04 29.58 -5.79
N PHE A 2 4.86 29.63 -5.13
CA PHE A 2 3.82 28.59 -5.22
C PHE A 2 3.10 28.58 -6.59
N GLY A 3 3.83 28.88 -7.67
CA GLY A 3 3.30 28.91 -9.03
C GLY A 3 3.49 27.53 -9.65
N GLY A 4 2.39 26.82 -9.89
CA GLY A 4 2.44 25.51 -10.55
C GLY A 4 1.38 24.50 -10.09
N ILE A 5 0.49 24.83 -9.16
CA ILE A 5 -0.75 24.05 -9.01
C ILE A 5 -1.73 24.59 -10.04
N GLU A 6 -1.61 24.13 -11.28
CA GLU A 6 -2.73 24.26 -12.21
C GLU A 6 -3.84 23.35 -11.69
N PHE A 7 -5.04 23.90 -11.50
CA PHE A 7 -6.21 23.14 -11.06
C PHE A 7 -6.76 22.31 -12.21
N THR A 8 -5.95 21.38 -12.71
CA THR A 8 -6.35 20.36 -13.66
C THR A 8 -7.19 19.32 -12.93
N GLY A 9 -8.17 18.72 -13.61
CA GLY A 9 -9.02 17.67 -13.01
C GLY A 9 -8.22 16.52 -12.39
N GLN A 10 -7.09 16.17 -13.00
CA GLN A 10 -6.13 15.20 -12.47
C GLN A 10 -5.53 15.63 -11.12
N ASN A 11 -5.07 16.88 -10.96
CA ASN A 11 -4.51 17.34 -9.68
C ASN A 11 -5.55 17.33 -8.56
N ILE A 12 -6.80 17.71 -8.87
CA ILE A 12 -7.90 17.67 -7.90
C ILE A 12 -8.17 16.23 -7.46
N ALA A 13 -8.30 15.30 -8.42
CA ALA A 13 -8.48 13.88 -8.11
C ALA A 13 -7.32 13.34 -7.26
N PHE A 14 -6.09 13.75 -7.54
CA PHE A 14 -4.89 13.30 -6.82
C PHE A 14 -4.93 13.75 -5.36
N PHE A 15 -5.26 15.03 -5.11
CA PHE A 15 -5.36 15.55 -3.76
C PHE A 15 -6.50 14.89 -2.97
N LEU A 16 -7.64 14.65 -3.60
CA LEU A 16 -8.78 13.96 -2.97
C LEU A 16 -8.43 12.52 -2.59
N ILE A 17 -7.84 11.75 -3.51
CA ILE A 17 -7.45 10.37 -3.24
C ILE A 17 -6.32 10.31 -2.21
N SER A 18 -5.33 11.19 -2.31
CA SER A 18 -4.24 11.27 -1.33
C SER A 18 -4.74 11.60 0.07
N LEU A 19 -5.67 12.55 0.18
CA LEU A 19 -6.30 12.90 1.45
C LEU A 19 -7.10 11.70 2.00
N PHE A 20 -7.82 10.98 1.15
CA PHE A 20 -8.53 9.76 1.52
C PHE A 20 -7.59 8.67 2.04
N VAL A 21 -6.48 8.42 1.34
CA VAL A 21 -5.45 7.44 1.76
C VAL A 21 -4.86 7.82 3.12
N ILE A 22 -4.49 9.09 3.33
CA ILE A 22 -3.96 9.58 4.61
C ILE A 22 -5.03 9.46 5.70
N ALA A 23 -6.28 9.82 5.41
CA ALA A 23 -7.39 9.71 6.37
C ALA A 23 -7.61 8.25 6.80
N CYS A 24 -7.64 7.29 5.87
CA CYS A 24 -7.68 5.86 6.19
C CYS A 24 -6.45 5.44 7.00
N GLY A 25 -5.26 5.95 6.64
CA GLY A 25 -3.99 5.79 7.35
C GLY A 25 -4.05 6.22 8.82
N VAL A 26 -4.65 7.38 9.10
CA VAL A 26 -4.82 7.89 10.47
C VAL A 26 -5.93 7.12 11.19
N LEU A 27 -6.99 6.77 10.48
CA LEU A 27 -8.15 6.07 11.02
C LEU A 27 -7.75 4.67 11.51
N LEU A 28 -6.90 3.94 10.79
CA LEU A 28 -6.41 2.63 11.25
C LEU A 28 -5.61 2.70 12.56
N LEU A 29 -4.92 3.81 12.84
CA LEU A 29 -4.20 4.01 14.11
C LEU A 29 -5.10 4.54 15.24
N SER A 30 -6.20 5.20 14.88
CA SER A 30 -7.12 5.84 15.83
C SER A 30 -8.20 4.87 16.33
N LEU A 31 -8.51 3.86 15.54
CA LEU A 31 -9.49 2.84 15.88
C LEU A 31 -8.95 1.87 16.91
N ARG A 32 -9.87 1.39 17.75
CA ARG A 32 -9.58 0.42 18.79
C ARG A 32 -9.86 -1.01 18.35
N LYS A 33 -11.05 -1.23 17.77
CA LYS A 33 -11.43 -2.56 17.31
C LYS A 33 -10.61 -2.96 16.08
N VAL A 34 -9.94 -4.10 16.18
CA VAL A 34 -9.06 -4.67 15.14
C VAL A 34 -9.78 -4.89 13.81
N LEU A 35 -11.07 -5.26 13.85
CA LEU A 35 -11.89 -5.39 12.64
C LEU A 35 -11.96 -4.08 11.83
N TYR A 36 -12.21 -2.96 12.49
CA TYR A 36 -12.29 -1.67 11.81
C TYR A 36 -10.90 -1.20 11.35
N MET A 37 -9.83 -1.54 12.07
CA MET A 37 -8.45 -1.25 11.63
C MET A 37 -8.15 -1.97 10.31
N ALA A 38 -8.51 -3.25 10.20
CA ALA A 38 -8.33 -4.01 8.97
C ALA A 38 -9.17 -3.46 7.80
N LEU A 39 -10.41 -3.01 8.05
CA LEU A 39 -11.21 -2.31 7.03
C LEU A 39 -10.57 -1.00 6.57
N ALA A 40 -9.97 -0.23 7.50
CA ALA A 40 -9.26 0.99 7.18
C ALA A 40 -8.02 0.74 6.30
N VAL A 41 -7.29 -0.36 6.54
CA VAL A 41 -6.19 -0.83 5.68
C VAL A 41 -6.69 -1.17 4.27
N GLY A 42 -7.85 -1.84 4.14
CA GLY A 42 -8.49 -2.06 2.85
C GLY A 42 -8.77 -0.76 2.10
N GLY A 43 -9.25 0.27 2.81
CA GLY A 43 -9.45 1.62 2.27
C GLY A 43 -8.15 2.26 1.75
N VAL A 44 -7.03 2.10 2.47
CA VAL A 44 -5.70 2.54 2.01
C VAL A 44 -5.34 1.86 0.70
N PHE A 45 -5.50 0.53 0.58
CA PHE A 45 -5.16 -0.18 -0.65
C PHE A 45 -6.02 0.22 -1.84
N ILE A 46 -7.31 0.48 -1.64
CA ILE A 46 -8.19 1.00 -2.69
C ILE A 46 -7.75 2.40 -3.14
N GLY A 47 -7.42 3.29 -2.19
CA GLY A 47 -6.93 4.62 -2.52
C GLY A 47 -5.59 4.59 -3.27
N VAL A 48 -4.66 3.71 -2.87
CA VAL A 48 -3.39 3.50 -3.59
C VAL A 48 -3.63 2.96 -5.00
N ALA A 49 -4.59 2.05 -5.20
CA ALA A 49 -4.97 1.61 -6.55
C ALA A 49 -5.48 2.78 -7.40
N GLY A 50 -6.25 3.71 -6.80
CA GLY A 50 -6.64 4.95 -7.46
C GLY A 50 -5.43 5.80 -7.89
N ILE A 51 -4.41 5.93 -7.05
CA ILE A 51 -3.16 6.62 -7.41
C ILE A 51 -2.45 5.92 -8.57
N TYR A 52 -2.43 4.58 -8.60
CA TYR A 52 -1.83 3.84 -9.72
C TYR A 52 -2.55 4.07 -11.05
N ILE A 53 -3.88 4.16 -11.05
CA ILE A 53 -4.64 4.53 -12.26
C ILE A 53 -4.21 5.93 -12.76
N MET A 54 -4.01 6.88 -11.85
CA MET A 54 -3.58 8.24 -12.20
C MET A 54 -2.15 8.32 -12.72
N LEU A 55 -1.34 7.30 -12.43
CA LEU A 55 0.03 7.14 -12.93
C LEU A 55 0.06 6.25 -14.19
N GLU A 56 -1.10 6.00 -14.82
CA GLU A 56 -1.27 5.12 -15.98
C GLU A 56 -0.81 3.67 -15.73
N ALA A 57 -0.64 3.26 -14.48
CA ALA A 57 -0.22 1.93 -14.08
C ALA A 57 -1.42 1.00 -13.86
N GLU A 58 -2.24 0.82 -14.90
CA GLU A 58 -3.52 0.10 -14.82
C GLU A 58 -3.37 -1.34 -14.33
N PHE A 59 -2.43 -2.11 -14.89
CA PHE A 59 -2.18 -3.49 -14.47
C PHE A 59 -1.86 -3.56 -12.97
N LEU A 60 -1.01 -2.66 -12.47
CA LEU A 60 -0.64 -2.63 -11.07
C LEU A 60 -1.82 -2.22 -10.18
N ALA A 61 -2.68 -1.31 -10.63
CA ALA A 61 -3.91 -0.96 -9.93
C ALA A 61 -4.87 -2.16 -9.79
N PHE A 62 -5.05 -2.96 -10.85
CA PHE A 62 -5.87 -4.17 -10.78
C PHE A 62 -5.29 -5.22 -9.83
N ILE A 63 -3.97 -5.46 -9.89
CA ILE A 63 -3.28 -6.36 -8.96
C ILE A 63 -3.38 -5.85 -7.52
N GLN A 64 -3.31 -4.53 -7.30
CA GLN A 64 -3.47 -3.90 -5.99
C GLN A 64 -4.85 -4.20 -5.40
N ILE A 65 -5.90 -4.12 -6.21
CA ILE A 65 -7.26 -4.45 -5.78
C ILE A 65 -7.40 -5.95 -5.55
N LEU A 66 -6.94 -6.80 -6.48
CA LEU A 66 -7.11 -8.25 -6.41
C LEU A 66 -6.39 -8.86 -5.19
N LEU A 67 -5.11 -8.53 -5.00
CA LEU A 67 -4.27 -9.15 -4.00
C LEU A 67 -4.37 -8.45 -2.65
N TYR A 68 -4.23 -7.13 -2.59
CA TYR A 68 -4.14 -6.42 -1.32
C TYR A 68 -5.52 -6.08 -0.75
N ALA A 69 -6.36 -5.37 -1.51
CA ALA A 69 -7.71 -5.01 -1.04
C ALA A 69 -8.65 -6.23 -1.01
N GLY A 70 -8.49 -7.16 -1.94
CA GLY A 70 -9.25 -8.41 -2.03
C GLY A 70 -8.68 -9.46 -1.10
N ALA A 71 -7.76 -10.29 -1.61
CA ALA A 71 -7.33 -11.50 -0.92
C ALA A 71 -6.76 -11.25 0.50
N ILE A 72 -5.74 -10.39 0.63
CA ILE A 72 -5.01 -10.19 1.89
C ILE A 72 -5.91 -9.54 2.95
N THR A 73 -6.61 -8.47 2.60
CA THR A 73 -7.49 -7.78 3.55
C THR A 73 -8.64 -8.70 3.98
N ILE A 74 -9.28 -9.43 3.06
CA ILE A 74 -10.37 -10.37 3.40
C ILE A 74 -9.85 -11.52 4.27
N MET A 75 -8.69 -12.10 3.95
CA MET A 75 -8.06 -13.13 4.78
C MET A 75 -7.75 -12.60 6.19
N MET A 76 -7.22 -11.38 6.29
CA MET A 76 -6.98 -10.71 7.57
C MET A 76 -8.30 -10.55 8.35
N LEU A 77 -9.37 -10.08 7.71
CA LEU A 77 -10.69 -9.95 8.35
C LEU A 77 -11.20 -11.29 8.86
N PHE A 78 -11.14 -12.35 8.06
CA PHE A 78 -11.53 -13.70 8.49
C PHE A 78 -10.70 -14.18 9.68
N ALA A 79 -9.37 -14.03 9.64
CA ALA A 79 -8.48 -14.42 10.73
C ALA A 79 -8.78 -13.66 12.03
N ILE A 80 -9.02 -12.34 11.93
CA ILE A 80 -9.39 -11.50 13.08
C ILE A 80 -10.75 -11.92 13.63
N MET A 81 -11.73 -12.19 12.77
CA MET A 81 -13.09 -12.58 13.20
C MET A 81 -13.12 -13.96 13.86
N LEU A 82 -12.30 -14.91 13.38
CA LEU A 82 -12.16 -16.24 13.98
C LEU A 82 -11.41 -16.20 15.32
N THR A 83 -10.60 -15.17 15.55
CA THR A 83 -9.88 -14.97 16.81
C THR A 83 -10.78 -14.21 17.79
N ARG A 84 -11.27 -14.87 18.84
CA ARG A 84 -12.01 -14.20 19.92
C ARG A 84 -11.16 -13.10 20.55
N HIS A 85 -11.53 -11.85 20.31
CA HIS A 85 -11.03 -10.70 21.05
C HIS A 85 -11.97 -10.43 22.24
N ASP A 86 -11.83 -11.22 23.31
CA ASP A 86 -12.55 -11.02 24.58
C ASP A 86 -11.76 -10.15 25.56
N GLU A 87 -10.81 -9.34 25.07
CA GLU A 87 -10.13 -8.36 25.91
C GLU A 87 -10.92 -7.06 25.92
N ILE A 88 -11.63 -6.83 27.03
CA ILE A 88 -12.00 -5.51 27.50
C ILE A 88 -10.72 -4.67 27.48
N GLU A 89 -10.57 -3.85 26.43
CA GLU A 89 -9.44 -2.94 26.25
C GLU A 89 -9.32 -2.05 27.50
N LYS A 90 -8.47 -2.48 28.44
CA LYS A 90 -7.95 -1.56 29.44
C LYS A 90 -7.35 -0.41 28.65
N PRO A 91 -7.61 0.86 28.99
CA PRO A 91 -6.94 1.97 28.35
C PRO A 91 -5.45 1.79 28.58
N GLN A 92 -4.76 1.19 27.62
CA GLN A 92 -3.32 1.20 27.59
C GLN A 92 -3.00 2.68 27.45
N LYS A 93 -2.47 3.27 28.53
CA LYS A 93 -1.85 4.58 28.46
C LYS A 93 -0.75 4.41 27.42
N VAL A 94 -1.06 4.81 26.19
CA VAL A 94 -0.06 5.06 25.15
C VAL A 94 0.83 6.15 25.71
N THR A 95 1.87 5.70 26.41
CA THR A 95 3.05 6.47 26.79
C THR A 95 4.00 6.53 25.58
N ALA A 96 3.49 6.31 24.38
CA ALA A 96 4.10 6.80 23.17
C ALA A 96 4.05 8.32 23.25
N HIS A 97 5.16 8.95 23.65
CA HIS A 97 5.32 10.40 23.65
C HIS A 97 4.91 10.93 22.26
N PRO A 98 3.71 11.52 22.11
CA PRO A 98 3.20 11.94 20.79
C PRO A 98 4.11 12.99 20.17
N VAL A 99 4.88 13.67 21.01
CA VAL A 99 5.95 14.60 20.65
C VAL A 99 7.02 13.94 19.78
N TRP A 100 7.52 12.75 20.14
CA TRP A 100 8.55 12.08 19.33
C TRP A 100 8.01 11.59 17.99
N ALA A 101 6.76 11.10 17.96
CA ALA A 101 6.09 10.73 16.70
C ALA A 101 5.89 11.95 15.79
N ALA A 102 5.48 13.09 16.36
CA ALA A 102 5.34 14.35 15.62
C ALA A 102 6.70 14.87 15.11
N ILE A 103 7.75 14.84 15.94
CA ILE A 103 9.11 15.22 15.54
C ILE A 103 9.60 14.33 14.39
N ALA A 104 9.41 13.01 14.49
CA ALA A 104 9.79 12.08 13.44
C ALA A 104 9.03 12.34 12.13
N ALA A 105 7.72 12.58 12.20
CA ALA A 105 6.90 12.89 11.03
C ALA A 105 7.33 14.22 10.37
N ILE A 106 7.57 15.26 11.17
CA ILE A 106 8.05 16.56 10.67
C ILE A 106 9.45 16.44 10.08
N GLY A 107 10.34 15.70 10.74
CA GLY A 107 11.69 15.44 10.25
C GLY A 107 11.69 14.71 8.92
N LEU A 108 10.89 13.65 8.79
CA LEU A 108 10.73 12.91 7.55
C LEU A 108 10.14 13.80 6.43
N GLY A 109 9.08 14.56 6.74
CA GLY A 109 8.48 15.49 5.80
C GLY A 109 9.47 16.57 5.34
N GLY A 110 10.28 17.11 6.26
CA GLY A 110 11.33 18.07 5.96
C GLY A 110 12.42 17.49 5.06
N ILE A 111 12.84 16.24 5.30
CA ILE A 111 13.80 15.54 4.43
C ILE A 111 13.22 15.34 3.03
N ILE A 112 11.97 14.88 2.92
CA ILE A 112 11.31 14.70 1.61
C ILE A 112 11.23 16.02 0.85
N LEU A 113 10.84 17.11 1.52
CA LEU A 113 10.79 18.44 0.90
C LEU A 113 12.18 18.95 0.52
N TYR A 114 13.20 18.71 1.35
CA TYR A 114 14.57 19.07 1.06
C TYR A 114 15.09 18.34 -0.19
N VAL A 115 14.90 17.02 -0.26
CA VAL A 115 15.33 16.20 -1.39
C VAL A 115 14.60 16.60 -2.68
N THR A 116 13.29 16.81 -2.61
CA THR A 116 12.48 17.14 -3.79
C THR A 116 12.73 18.56 -4.32
N LYS A 117 13.13 19.52 -3.48
CA LYS A 117 13.30 20.92 -3.88
C LYS A 117 14.74 21.41 -3.98
N PHE A 118 15.63 20.93 -3.11
CA PHE A 118 16.94 21.54 -2.88
C PHE A 118 18.12 20.62 -3.19
N ALA A 119 17.92 19.30 -3.28
CA ALA A 119 19.00 18.38 -3.60
C ALA A 119 19.44 18.39 -5.08
N GLY A 120 18.89 19.28 -5.90
CA GLY A 120 19.28 19.42 -7.31
C GLY A 120 18.92 18.21 -8.19
N LEU A 121 18.10 17.28 -7.69
CA LEU A 121 17.61 16.16 -8.50
C LEU A 121 16.67 16.69 -9.59
N ARG A 122 17.02 16.38 -10.84
CA ARG A 122 16.15 16.63 -11.98
C ARG A 122 15.13 15.50 -12.06
N TRP A 123 13.90 15.79 -11.68
CA TRP A 123 12.79 14.84 -11.81
C TRP A 123 12.39 14.72 -13.29
N PRO A 124 12.15 13.49 -13.80
CA PRO A 124 11.60 13.30 -15.13
C PRO A 124 10.27 14.03 -15.26
N SER A 125 10.06 14.75 -16.37
CA SER A 125 8.76 15.34 -16.67
C SER A 125 7.78 14.23 -17.04
N PRO A 126 6.48 14.31 -16.69
CA PRO A 126 5.47 13.36 -17.16
C PRO A 126 5.48 13.16 -18.68
N THR A 127 5.76 14.23 -19.43
CA THR A 127 5.86 14.22 -20.91
C THR A 127 7.11 13.55 -21.47
N ASP A 128 8.09 13.22 -20.62
CA ASP A 128 9.34 12.57 -21.05
C ASP A 128 9.29 11.05 -20.84
N SER A 129 8.11 10.49 -20.50
CA SER A 129 7.95 9.05 -20.26
C SER A 129 8.11 8.26 -21.56
N PRO A 130 9.14 7.40 -21.70
CA PRO A 130 9.29 6.53 -22.88
C PRO A 130 8.14 5.52 -23.03
N TRP A 131 7.33 5.36 -21.98
CA TRP A 131 6.36 4.28 -21.80
C TRP A 131 4.91 4.74 -22.00
N GLU A 132 4.68 6.04 -22.27
CA GLU A 132 3.35 6.62 -22.46
C GLU A 132 2.63 5.94 -23.64
N GLY A 133 1.43 5.42 -23.39
CA GLY A 133 0.61 4.72 -24.39
C GLY A 133 1.07 3.31 -24.77
N GLN A 134 2.08 2.74 -24.10
CA GLN A 134 2.48 1.34 -24.31
C GLN A 134 1.59 0.36 -23.52
N ASP A 135 1.48 -0.87 -24.01
CA ASP A 135 0.79 -1.94 -23.28
C ASP A 135 1.63 -2.40 -22.08
N ASN A 136 1.29 -1.87 -20.91
CA ASN A 136 1.95 -2.17 -19.64
C ASN A 136 1.92 -3.66 -19.29
N VAL A 137 0.85 -4.38 -19.66
CA VAL A 137 0.73 -5.82 -19.36
C VAL A 137 1.76 -6.59 -20.18
N LYS A 138 1.88 -6.25 -21.46
CA LYS A 138 2.84 -6.88 -22.36
C LYS A 138 4.29 -6.62 -21.91
N LEU A 139 4.63 -5.37 -21.59
CA LEU A 139 5.98 -5.00 -21.14
C LEU A 139 6.38 -5.72 -19.85
N ILE A 140 5.46 -5.82 -18.89
CA ILE A 140 5.70 -6.56 -17.65
C ILE A 140 5.89 -8.05 -17.96
N GLY A 141 5.08 -8.63 -18.84
CA GLY A 141 5.23 -10.03 -19.27
C GLY A 141 6.58 -10.32 -19.92
N GLU A 142 7.01 -9.49 -20.88
CA GLU A 142 8.31 -9.63 -21.54
C GLU A 142 9.47 -9.50 -20.56
N SER A 143 9.36 -8.57 -19.60
CA SER A 143 10.36 -8.38 -18.55
C SER A 143 10.42 -9.57 -17.59
N LEU A 144 9.27 -10.12 -17.19
CA LEU A 144 9.15 -11.23 -16.25
C LEU A 144 9.75 -12.53 -16.80
N PHE A 145 9.49 -12.83 -18.08
CA PHE A 145 10.01 -14.03 -18.75
C PHE A 145 11.36 -13.83 -19.45
N GLY A 146 11.80 -12.58 -19.61
CA GLY A 146 13.11 -12.24 -20.16
C GLY A 146 14.14 -11.99 -19.05
N GLN A 147 14.14 -10.79 -18.49
CA GLN A 147 15.17 -10.33 -17.54
C GLN A 147 14.98 -10.91 -16.13
N TYR A 148 13.73 -11.13 -15.70
CA TYR A 148 13.39 -11.54 -14.34
C TYR A 148 12.98 -13.01 -14.21
N VAL A 149 13.46 -13.88 -15.10
CA VAL A 149 13.13 -15.31 -15.09
C VAL A 149 13.53 -16.01 -13.78
N ILE A 150 14.71 -15.68 -13.24
CA ILE A 150 15.20 -16.30 -11.99
C ILE A 150 14.34 -15.86 -10.79
N PRO A 151 14.07 -14.56 -10.55
CA PRO A 151 13.12 -14.13 -9.52
C PRO A 151 11.73 -14.75 -9.69
N PHE A 152 11.22 -14.86 -10.92
CA PHE A 152 9.92 -15.47 -11.18
C PHE A 152 9.87 -16.93 -10.72
N GLU A 153 10.90 -17.71 -11.04
CA GLU A 153 11.00 -19.11 -10.62
C GLU A 153 11.11 -19.23 -9.09
N LEU A 154 11.91 -18.38 -8.45
CA LEU A 154 12.02 -18.35 -6.98
C LEU A 154 10.67 -18.01 -6.31
N VAL A 155 9.91 -17.06 -6.85
CA VAL A 155 8.58 -16.71 -6.33
C VAL A 155 7.62 -17.89 -6.48
N SER A 156 7.68 -18.65 -7.58
CA SER A 156 6.89 -19.87 -7.77
C SER A 156 7.18 -20.90 -6.67
N VAL A 157 8.46 -21.13 -6.35
CA VAL A 157 8.87 -22.02 -5.25
C VAL A 157 8.38 -21.49 -3.91
N VAL A 158 8.51 -20.18 -3.65
CA VAL A 158 8.01 -19.55 -2.42
C VAL A 158 6.50 -19.73 -2.26
N LEU A 159 5.72 -19.63 -3.34
CA LEU A 159 4.27 -19.87 -3.30
C LEU A 159 3.93 -21.32 -2.98
N ILE A 160 4.67 -22.29 -3.55
CA ILE A 160 4.51 -23.71 -3.23
C ILE A 160 4.83 -23.94 -1.74
N VAL A 161 5.94 -23.40 -1.25
CA VAL A 161 6.35 -23.53 0.16
C VAL A 161 5.32 -22.88 1.09
N ALA A 162 4.80 -21.70 0.73
CA ALA A 162 3.77 -21.02 1.51
C ALA A 162 2.47 -21.84 1.58
N LEU A 163 2.05 -22.46 0.47
CA LEU A 163 0.87 -23.32 0.43
C LEU A 163 1.05 -24.56 1.33
N VAL A 164 2.17 -25.28 1.17
CA VAL A 164 2.48 -26.45 2.00
C VAL A 164 2.56 -26.05 3.48
N GLY A 165 3.26 -24.96 3.79
CA GLY A 165 3.37 -24.41 5.14
C GLY A 165 2.01 -24.08 5.76
N ALA A 166 1.13 -23.40 5.03
CA ALA A 166 -0.22 -23.09 5.49
C ALA A 166 -1.06 -24.35 5.76
N ILE A 167 -1.00 -25.36 4.88
CA ILE A 167 -1.74 -26.62 5.04
C ILE A 167 -1.23 -27.38 6.26
N THR A 168 0.10 -27.55 6.40
CA THR A 168 0.69 -28.28 7.53
C THR A 168 0.39 -27.60 8.88
N LEU A 169 0.35 -26.27 8.93
CA LEU A 169 0.01 -25.53 10.15
C LEU A 169 -1.48 -25.58 10.49
N ALA A 170 -2.35 -25.58 9.47
CA ALA A 170 -3.79 -25.68 9.66
C ALA A 170 -4.25 -27.10 10.07
N ASN A 171 -3.47 -28.12 9.71
CA ASN A 171 -3.79 -29.50 10.02
C ASN A 171 -3.45 -29.81 11.49
N LYS A 172 -4.46 -29.80 12.37
CA LYS A 172 -4.32 -30.31 13.74
C LYS A 172 -4.30 -31.84 13.70
N GLU A 173 -3.15 -32.44 14.01
CA GLU A 173 -3.10 -33.86 14.36
C GLU A 173 -3.91 -34.07 15.65
N GLU A 174 -5.11 -34.64 15.53
CA GLU A 174 -5.78 -35.27 16.65
C GLU A 174 -4.95 -36.49 17.06
N LYS A 175 -4.23 -36.37 18.18
CA LYS A 175 -3.73 -37.52 18.93
C LYS A 175 -4.76 -37.98 19.94
#